data_AF-A0A076HT31-F1
#
_entry.id   AF-A0A076HT31-F1
#
_cell.length_a   1.000
_cell.length_b   1.000
_cell.length_c   1.000
_cell.angle_alpha   90.00
_cell.angle_beta   90.00
_cell.angle_gamma   90.00
#
_symmetry.space_group_name_H-M   'P 1'
#
loop_
_entity.id
_entity.type
_entity.pdbx_description
1 polymer ?
#
loop_
_entity_poly.entity_id
_entity_poly.type
_entity_poly.pdbx_seq_one_letter_code
_entity_poly.pdbx_strand_id
1 'polypeptide(L)'
;MQQKLLNHLYFLDETDTRHLVSRRYEYQVLNLYMQVSVLYSEGELKAAESLSRKGQRLAQTHEMTQYVVLFGQLLRGIYADIRMPARYQANKLLLEKSQKTLAIEEEASQLYWDVKGTVAYNVRTRRSILDKMDGVVQKLAEFYKSAGTFITFHYHYRVQLIQQELLGNYQEIIRITGATARLLEQGKINNKRFDKRFNAYMSVYAHFRSRKVENGLRLAELHAKEFHHSSVNWLYYLEIYLLLAIHAGQYGEALELLATARKNVYFDKQQAVAQQRWDLYMVYLQFVRPELSPVRMRNFTTFVQTVPDHSRDKQGYNVAVLILQFLHFLRQRDLENILTRLESLRKYQQRYLRETGNVRSQLFFRLLAIVVKEEFNPTTSRKKGEAVLKKLQASPPPGEAFAEIEIVPYEQLWQITLDILQTTALYNAEQDKKLV
;
A
#
# COMPACT_ATOMS: atom_id res chain seq x y z
N MET A 1 11.54 10.16 31.12
CA MET A 1 11.13 10.62 29.76
C MET A 1 9.73 10.12 29.39
N GLN A 2 9.41 8.84 29.61
CA GLN A 2 8.07 8.27 29.34
C GLN A 2 6.92 8.97 30.08
N GLN A 3 7.04 9.25 31.39
CA GLN A 3 5.95 9.93 32.12
C GLN A 3 5.65 11.34 31.58
N LYS A 4 6.69 12.09 31.19
CA LYS A 4 6.51 13.40 30.55
C LYS A 4 5.74 13.25 29.24
N LEU A 5 6.10 12.27 28.40
CA LEU A 5 5.36 11.98 27.17
C LEU A 5 3.88 11.65 27.47
N LEU A 6 3.60 10.78 28.44
CA LEU A 6 2.24 10.42 28.83
C LEU A 6 1.42 11.63 29.28
N ASN A 7 2.01 12.54 30.06
CA ASN A 7 1.33 13.75 30.49
C ASN A 7 1.03 14.70 29.31
N HIS A 8 1.88 14.73 28.28
CA HIS A 8 1.63 15.55 27.08
C HIS A 8 0.48 14.98 26.20
N LEU A 9 0.11 13.71 26.36
CA LEU A 9 -0.99 13.11 25.61
C LEU A 9 -2.36 13.74 25.94
N TYR A 10 -2.49 14.49 27.03
CA TYR A 10 -3.70 15.23 27.39
C TYR A 10 -3.80 16.63 26.74
N PHE A 11 -2.74 17.05 26.04
CA PHE A 11 -2.64 18.37 25.41
C PHE A 11 -2.49 18.26 23.89
N LEU A 12 -2.96 17.16 23.29
CA LEU A 12 -2.90 16.99 21.84
C LEU A 12 -3.86 17.98 21.16
N ASP A 13 -3.38 18.59 20.07
CA ASP A 13 -4.18 19.50 19.28
C ASP A 13 -5.19 18.73 18.41
N GLU A 14 -6.45 18.77 18.81
CA GLU A 14 -7.58 18.13 18.11
C GLU A 14 -7.85 18.73 16.73
N THR A 15 -7.32 19.93 16.45
CA THR A 15 -7.52 20.63 15.17
C THR A 15 -6.48 20.25 14.13
N ASP A 16 -5.36 19.64 14.55
CA ASP A 16 -4.24 19.30 13.68
C ASP A 16 -4.65 18.35 12.55
N THR A 17 -4.68 18.89 11.34
CA THR A 17 -5.09 18.18 10.10
C THR A 17 -4.16 17.03 9.73
N ARG A 18 -2.98 16.92 10.35
CA ARG A 18 -2.05 15.79 10.17
C ARG A 18 -2.58 14.51 10.79
N HIS A 19 -3.39 14.60 11.84
CA HIS A 19 -4.02 13.46 12.48
C HIS A 19 -5.06 12.79 11.56
N LEU A 20 -5.30 11.49 11.79
CA LEU A 20 -6.39 10.78 11.12
C LEU A 20 -7.71 11.48 11.44
N VAL A 21 -8.55 11.73 10.43
CA VAL A 21 -9.79 12.51 10.60
C VAL A 21 -10.64 11.96 11.76
N SER A 22 -10.79 10.63 11.84
CA SER A 22 -11.54 9.97 12.90
C SER A 22 -10.92 10.15 14.28
N ARG A 23 -9.59 10.12 14.39
CA ARG A 23 -8.87 10.22 15.67
C ARG A 23 -9.06 11.58 16.33
N ARG A 24 -9.20 12.65 15.56
CA ARG A 24 -9.45 14.01 16.09
C ARG A 24 -10.75 14.05 16.88
N TYR A 25 -11.82 13.54 16.28
CA TYR A 25 -13.13 13.47 16.92
C TYR A 25 -13.18 12.41 18.03
N GLU A 26 -12.48 11.30 17.87
CA GLU A 26 -12.42 10.22 18.87
C GLU A 26 -11.72 10.69 20.15
N TYR A 27 -10.62 11.42 20.00
CA TYR A 27 -9.88 11.99 21.12
C TYR A 27 -10.72 13.05 21.87
N GLN A 28 -11.45 13.90 21.15
CA GLN A 28 -12.40 14.83 21.77
C GLN A 28 -13.44 14.13 22.66
N VAL A 29 -14.01 13.04 22.15
CA VAL A 29 -15.01 12.23 22.88
C VAL A 29 -14.37 11.51 24.07
N LEU A 30 -13.16 10.99 23.91
CA LEU A 30 -12.40 10.32 24.96
C LEU A 30 -12.04 11.27 26.11
N ASN A 31 -11.59 12.49 25.79
CA ASN A 31 -11.31 13.53 26.77
C ASN A 31 -12.56 13.90 27.59
N LEU A 32 -13.70 14.07 26.92
CA LEU A 32 -14.98 14.30 27.60
C LEU A 32 -15.35 13.12 28.50
N TYR A 33 -15.15 11.88 28.03
CA TYR A 33 -15.46 10.69 28.83
C TYR A 33 -14.62 10.62 30.11
N MET A 34 -13.32 10.94 30.01
CA MET A 34 -12.43 11.01 31.16
C MET A 34 -12.90 12.08 32.16
N GLN A 35 -13.16 13.31 31.70
CA GLN A 35 -13.63 14.41 32.57
C GLN A 35 -14.92 14.04 33.30
N VAL A 36 -15.88 13.45 32.57
CA VAL A 36 -17.15 13.00 33.15
C VAL A 36 -16.93 11.91 34.19
N SER A 37 -16.07 10.93 33.89
CA SER A 37 -15.80 9.81 34.80
C SER A 37 -15.22 10.31 36.11
N VAL A 38 -14.28 11.27 36.06
CA VAL A 38 -13.72 11.91 37.25
C VAL A 38 -14.80 12.67 38.04
N LEU A 39 -15.58 13.54 37.38
CA LEU A 39 -16.65 14.30 38.05
C LEU A 39 -17.69 13.39 38.71
N TYR A 40 -18.05 12.29 38.04
CA TYR A 40 -18.95 11.29 38.59
C TYR A 40 -18.36 10.62 39.85
N SER A 41 -17.08 10.23 39.79
CA SER A 41 -16.38 9.63 40.94
C SER A 41 -16.23 10.58 42.13
N GLU A 42 -16.06 11.89 41.88
CA GLU A 42 -16.01 12.93 42.92
C GLU A 42 -17.39 13.36 43.43
N GLY A 43 -18.48 12.78 42.91
CA GLY A 43 -19.85 13.08 43.34
C GLY A 43 -20.47 14.35 42.73
N GLU A 44 -19.81 14.98 41.76
CA GLU A 44 -20.28 16.17 41.05
C GLU A 44 -21.33 15.82 39.97
N LEU A 45 -22.44 15.24 40.40
CA LEU A 45 -23.43 14.58 39.53
C LEU A 45 -24.09 15.51 38.51
N LYS A 46 -24.35 16.79 38.86
CA LYS A 46 -24.98 17.75 37.94
C LYS A 46 -24.04 18.14 36.79
N ALA A 47 -22.76 18.37 37.10
CA ALA A 47 -21.74 18.66 36.10
C ALA A 47 -21.49 17.43 35.21
N ALA A 48 -21.38 16.25 35.83
CA ALA A 48 -21.23 14.98 35.14
C ALA A 48 -22.41 14.70 34.19
N GLU A 49 -23.65 14.97 34.59
CA GLU A 49 -24.86 14.79 33.75
C GLU A 49 -24.80 15.65 32.48
N SER A 50 -24.53 16.94 32.67
CA SER A 50 -24.49 17.92 31.59
C SER A 50 -23.42 17.57 30.56
N LEU A 51 -22.21 17.25 31.04
CA LEU A 51 -21.09 16.85 30.19
C LEU A 51 -21.31 15.48 29.54
N SER A 52 -21.91 14.52 30.24
CA SER A 52 -22.27 13.22 29.67
C SER A 52 -23.23 13.36 28.49
N ARG A 53 -24.26 14.20 28.62
CA ARG A 53 -25.20 14.47 27.52
C ARG A 53 -24.54 15.15 26.33
N LYS A 54 -23.56 16.02 26.57
CA LYS A 54 -22.75 16.63 25.52
C LYS A 54 -21.91 15.56 24.81
N GLY A 55 -21.21 14.71 25.57
CA GLY A 55 -20.43 13.59 25.06
C GLY A 55 -21.26 12.59 24.26
N GLN A 56 -22.43 12.18 24.77
CA GLN A 56 -23.34 11.27 24.07
C GLN A 56 -23.82 11.85 22.74
N ARG A 57 -24.22 13.13 22.71
CA ARG A 57 -24.64 13.81 21.46
C ARG A 57 -23.50 13.91 20.45
N LEU A 58 -22.30 14.22 20.92
CA LEU A 58 -21.12 14.28 20.06
C LEU A 58 -20.79 12.90 19.48
N ALA A 59 -20.79 11.85 20.31
CA ALA A 59 -20.58 10.48 19.90
C ALA A 59 -21.63 10.01 18.88
N GLN A 60 -22.92 10.34 19.08
CA GLN A 60 -23.98 10.05 18.11
C GLN A 60 -23.73 10.76 16.77
N THR A 61 -23.39 12.05 16.80
CA THR A 61 -23.10 12.85 15.59
C THR A 61 -21.90 12.31 14.81
N HIS A 62 -20.94 11.68 15.50
CA HIS A 62 -19.75 11.08 14.90
C HIS A 62 -19.87 9.56 14.67
N GLU A 63 -21.07 8.99 14.88
CA GLU A 63 -21.37 7.57 14.73
C GLU A 63 -20.43 6.65 15.54
N MET A 64 -20.12 7.08 16.76
CA MET A 64 -19.20 6.42 17.69
C MET A 64 -19.98 5.58 18.70
N THR A 65 -20.58 4.48 18.23
CA THR A 65 -21.52 3.63 18.97
C THR A 65 -20.99 3.20 20.34
N GLN A 66 -19.72 2.77 20.42
CA GLN A 66 -19.07 2.40 21.69
C GLN A 66 -19.15 3.51 22.74
N TYR A 67 -18.85 4.75 22.34
CA TYR A 67 -18.89 5.89 23.25
C TYR A 67 -20.32 6.32 23.59
N VAL A 68 -21.29 6.12 22.68
CA VAL A 68 -22.72 6.30 23.01
C VAL A 68 -23.15 5.36 24.13
N VAL A 69 -22.69 4.10 24.09
CA VAL A 69 -22.94 3.10 25.14
C VAL A 69 -22.27 3.51 26.46
N LEU A 70 -20.99 3.92 26.41
CA LEU A 70 -20.26 4.34 27.62
C LEU A 70 -20.91 5.55 28.32
N PHE A 71 -21.25 6.61 27.59
CA PHE A 71 -21.98 7.74 28.17
C PHE A 71 -23.39 7.34 28.64
N GLY A 72 -24.08 6.46 27.90
CA GLY A 72 -25.38 5.96 28.30
C GLY A 72 -25.34 5.17 29.62
N GLN A 73 -24.27 4.41 29.86
CA GLN A 73 -24.06 3.69 31.12
C GLN A 73 -23.86 4.66 32.30
N LEU A 74 -23.03 5.70 32.12
CA LEU A 74 -22.85 6.75 33.14
C LEU A 74 -24.14 7.50 33.42
N LEU A 75 -24.85 7.94 32.37
CA LEU A 75 -26.13 8.63 32.48
C LEU A 75 -27.19 7.78 33.20
N ARG A 76 -27.18 6.45 33.02
CA ARG A 76 -28.09 5.56 33.74
C ARG A 76 -27.87 5.61 35.26
N GLY A 77 -26.61 5.59 35.71
CA GLY A 77 -26.25 5.74 37.13
C GLY A 77 -26.64 7.12 37.65
N ILE A 78 -26.18 8.16 36.96
CA ILE A 78 -26.48 9.55 37.30
C ILE A 78 -27.98 9.80 37.44
N TYR A 79 -28.81 9.36 36.48
CA TYR A 79 -30.25 9.57 36.52
C TYR A 79 -30.96 8.79 37.63
N ALA A 80 -30.42 7.65 38.05
CA ALA A 80 -30.91 6.94 39.22
C ALA A 80 -30.60 7.74 40.50
N ASP A 81 -29.37 8.22 40.65
CA ASP A 81 -28.91 8.94 41.84
C ASP A 81 -29.62 10.29 42.02
N ILE A 82 -29.77 11.07 40.94
CA ILE A 82 -30.46 12.38 40.96
C ILE A 82 -31.98 12.27 40.81
N ARG A 83 -32.53 11.04 40.75
CA ARG A 83 -33.98 10.73 40.70
C ARG A 83 -34.72 11.41 39.55
N MET A 84 -34.23 11.25 38.32
CA MET A 84 -34.87 11.76 37.09
C MET A 84 -35.52 10.62 36.26
N PRO A 85 -36.73 10.15 36.60
CA PRO A 85 -37.31 8.94 36.01
C PRO A 85 -37.58 9.04 34.50
N ALA A 86 -38.04 10.19 34.01
CA ALA A 86 -38.29 10.38 32.58
C ALA A 86 -37.00 10.28 31.74
N ARG A 87 -35.91 10.92 32.21
CA ARG A 87 -34.60 10.84 31.55
C ARG A 87 -33.99 9.45 31.68
N TYR A 88 -34.17 8.79 32.81
CA TYR A 88 -33.75 7.41 33.01
C TYR A 88 -34.39 6.47 31.98
N GLN A 89 -35.71 6.54 31.78
CA GLN A 89 -36.40 5.69 30.80
C GLN A 89 -35.96 5.97 29.36
N ALA A 90 -35.84 7.26 28.99
CA ALA A 90 -35.33 7.63 27.68
C ALA A 90 -33.90 7.11 27.44
N ASN A 91 -33.02 7.24 28.43
CA ASN A 91 -31.65 6.72 28.36
C ASN A 91 -31.62 5.19 28.30
N LYS A 92 -32.49 4.49 29.03
CA LYS A 92 -32.59 3.02 28.98
C LYS A 92 -32.87 2.53 27.56
N LEU A 93 -33.88 3.10 26.89
CA LEU A 93 -34.23 2.72 25.52
C LEU A 93 -33.09 3.00 24.52
N LEU A 94 -32.46 4.17 24.63
CA LEU A 94 -31.32 4.52 23.80
C LEU A 94 -30.14 3.56 24.04
N LEU A 95 -29.80 3.30 25.29
CA LEU A 95 -28.70 2.41 25.68
C LEU A 95 -28.93 0.99 25.16
N GLU A 96 -30.13 0.42 25.33
CA GLU A 96 -30.48 -0.91 24.82
C GLU A 96 -30.32 -1.00 23.30
N LYS A 97 -30.79 0.01 22.56
CA LYS A 97 -30.64 0.08 21.10
C LYS A 97 -29.16 0.17 20.71
N SER A 98 -28.39 1.05 21.37
CA SER A 98 -26.97 1.24 21.08
C SER A 98 -26.13 0.00 21.43
N GLN A 99 -26.46 -0.73 22.49
CA GLN A 99 -25.79 -1.98 22.86
C GLN A 99 -26.03 -3.08 21.81
N LYS A 100 -27.26 -3.22 21.31
CA LYS A 100 -27.55 -4.17 20.21
C LYS A 100 -26.77 -3.82 18.93
N THR A 101 -26.66 -2.52 18.63
CA THR A 101 -25.88 -2.04 17.49
C THR A 101 -24.38 -2.32 17.68
N LEU A 102 -23.85 -2.07 18.88
CA LEU A 102 -22.46 -2.33 19.22
C LEU A 102 -22.10 -3.81 19.10
N ALA A 103 -22.98 -4.71 19.52
CA ALA A 103 -22.74 -6.16 19.38
C ALA A 103 -22.53 -6.57 17.91
N ILE A 104 -23.32 -6.03 16.97
CA ILE A 104 -23.12 -6.29 15.53
C ILE A 104 -21.79 -5.69 15.04
N GLU A 105 -21.44 -4.50 15.51
CA GLU A 105 -20.15 -3.86 15.17
C GLU A 105 -18.95 -4.66 15.70
N GLU A 106 -19.07 -5.26 16.90
CA GLU A 106 -18.05 -6.13 17.49
C GLU A 106 -17.89 -7.43 16.70
N GLU A 107 -18.98 -8.07 16.28
CA GLU A 107 -18.93 -9.25 15.39
C GLU A 107 -18.27 -8.91 14.04
N ALA A 108 -18.62 -7.76 13.45
CA ALA A 108 -17.99 -7.28 12.22
C ALA A 108 -16.49 -6.99 12.41
N SER A 109 -16.13 -6.41 13.57
CA SER A 109 -14.74 -6.14 13.96
C SER A 109 -13.94 -7.44 14.04
N GLN A 110 -14.47 -8.46 14.72
CA GLN A 110 -13.81 -9.75 14.85
C GLN A 110 -13.50 -10.36 13.49
N LEU A 111 -14.48 -10.42 12.58
CA LEU A 111 -14.27 -10.93 11.22
C LEU A 111 -13.17 -10.17 10.47
N TYR A 112 -13.17 -8.84 10.55
CA TYR A 112 -12.13 -8.02 9.92
C TYR A 112 -10.74 -8.29 10.50
N TRP A 113 -10.62 -8.36 11.83
CA TRP A 113 -9.33 -8.60 12.48
C TRP A 113 -8.81 -10.02 12.23
N ASP A 114 -9.69 -11.02 12.17
CA ASP A 114 -9.33 -12.39 11.80
C ASP A 114 -8.79 -12.47 10.37
N VAL A 115 -9.45 -11.80 9.42
CA VAL A 115 -8.97 -11.68 8.03
C VAL A 115 -7.60 -10.99 8.01
N LYS A 116 -7.49 -9.82 8.65
CA LYS A 116 -6.27 -9.02 8.64
C LYS A 116 -5.10 -9.75 9.29
N GLY A 117 -5.34 -10.41 10.41
CA GLY A 117 -4.35 -11.23 11.10
C GLY A 117 -3.87 -12.38 10.23
N THR A 118 -4.80 -13.11 9.61
CA THR A 118 -4.48 -14.27 8.74
C THR A 118 -3.67 -13.87 7.51
N VAL A 119 -4.00 -12.75 6.87
CA VAL A 119 -3.30 -12.24 5.69
C VAL A 119 -1.88 -11.76 6.02
N ALA A 120 -1.62 -11.32 7.26
CA ALA A 120 -0.31 -10.84 7.69
C ALA A 120 0.75 -11.94 7.82
N TYR A 121 0.38 -13.22 7.92
CA TYR A 121 1.32 -14.32 8.20
C TYR A 121 2.24 -14.69 7.02
N ASN A 122 1.80 -15.56 6.10
CA ASN A 122 2.64 -16.02 4.98
C ASN A 122 1.80 -16.27 3.73
N VAL A 123 2.47 -16.46 2.58
CA VAL A 123 1.81 -16.68 1.29
C VAL A 123 0.85 -17.86 1.30
N ARG A 124 1.17 -18.94 2.04
CA ARG A 124 0.32 -20.13 2.14
C ARG A 124 -0.98 -19.83 2.88
N THR A 125 -0.93 -19.08 3.98
CA THR A 125 -2.14 -18.70 4.74
C THR A 125 -3.03 -17.76 3.95
N ARG A 126 -2.44 -16.83 3.18
CA ARG A 126 -3.17 -15.94 2.25
C ARG A 126 -3.96 -16.72 1.19
N ARG A 127 -3.44 -17.85 0.71
CA ARG A 127 -4.18 -18.72 -0.22
C ARG A 127 -5.33 -19.44 0.49
N SER A 128 -5.08 -20.01 1.67
CA SER A 128 -6.12 -20.75 2.39
C SER A 128 -7.31 -19.90 2.85
N ILE A 129 -7.13 -18.59 3.02
CA ILE A 129 -8.23 -17.72 3.40
C ILE A 129 -9.14 -17.38 2.21
N LEU A 130 -8.65 -17.40 0.97
CA LEU A 130 -9.42 -17.04 -0.22
C LEU A 130 -10.73 -17.83 -0.33
N ASP A 131 -10.68 -19.14 -0.05
CA ASP A 131 -11.85 -20.03 -0.09
C ASP A 131 -12.97 -19.62 0.87
N LYS A 132 -12.63 -18.85 1.92
CA LYS A 132 -13.56 -18.37 2.95
C LYS A 132 -13.96 -16.90 2.75
N MET A 133 -13.25 -16.15 1.91
CA MET A 133 -13.44 -14.70 1.79
C MET A 133 -14.84 -14.33 1.30
N ASP A 134 -15.41 -15.07 0.35
CA ASP A 134 -16.76 -14.78 -0.17
C ASP A 134 -17.81 -14.81 0.95
N GLY A 135 -17.77 -15.84 1.80
CA GLY A 135 -18.67 -15.97 2.94
C GLY A 135 -18.48 -14.86 3.98
N VAL A 136 -17.23 -14.44 4.23
CA VAL A 136 -16.94 -13.33 5.15
C VAL A 136 -17.45 -12.00 4.58
N VAL A 137 -17.22 -11.74 3.29
CA VAL A 137 -17.70 -10.52 2.61
C VAL A 137 -19.22 -10.46 2.64
N GLN A 138 -19.91 -11.56 2.34
CA GLN A 138 -21.37 -11.63 2.40
C GLN A 138 -21.90 -11.34 3.81
N LYS A 139 -21.31 -11.97 4.84
CA LYS A 139 -21.73 -11.75 6.24
C LYS A 139 -21.52 -10.29 6.67
N LEU A 140 -20.42 -9.66 6.27
CA LEU A 140 -20.18 -8.23 6.54
C LEU A 140 -21.15 -7.33 5.77
N ALA A 141 -21.57 -7.71 4.55
CA ALA A 141 -22.59 -6.99 3.81
C ALA A 141 -23.96 -7.06 4.51
N GLU A 142 -24.31 -8.22 5.07
CA GLU A 142 -25.52 -8.42 5.87
C GLU A 142 -25.50 -7.58 7.15
N PHE A 143 -24.37 -7.52 7.85
CA PHE A 143 -24.18 -6.63 9.01
C PHE A 143 -24.30 -5.16 8.64
N TYR A 144 -23.75 -4.75 7.50
CA TYR A 144 -23.91 -3.38 7.04
C TYR A 144 -25.37 -3.06 6.69
N LYS A 145 -26.09 -4.00 6.06
CA LYS A 145 -27.52 -3.84 5.76
C LYS A 145 -28.38 -3.76 7.03
N SER A 146 -28.04 -4.51 8.07
CA SER A 146 -28.84 -4.58 9.31
C SER A 146 -28.55 -3.42 10.27
N ALA A 147 -27.28 -3.10 10.52
CA ALA A 147 -26.88 -2.05 11.47
C ALA A 147 -26.80 -0.67 10.81
N GLY A 148 -26.41 -0.60 9.53
CA GLY A 148 -26.32 0.66 8.79
C GLY A 148 -25.30 1.66 9.34
N THR A 149 -24.30 1.19 10.10
CA THR A 149 -23.34 2.08 10.77
C THR A 149 -22.07 2.28 9.96
N PHE A 150 -21.31 3.34 10.29
CA PHE A 150 -19.99 3.56 9.70
C PHE A 150 -19.03 2.38 9.91
N ILE A 151 -19.05 1.74 11.10
CA ILE A 151 -18.13 0.64 11.42
C ILE A 151 -18.41 -0.58 10.54
N THR A 152 -19.68 -0.98 10.42
CA THR A 152 -20.07 -2.12 9.57
C THR A 152 -19.78 -1.86 8.10
N PHE A 153 -20.07 -0.64 7.61
CA PHE A 153 -19.62 -0.17 6.29
C PHE A 153 -18.10 -0.31 6.13
N HIS A 154 -17.33 0.23 7.09
CA HIS A 154 -15.89 0.31 7.00
C HIS A 154 -15.26 -1.08 6.94
N TYR A 155 -15.67 -2.01 7.80
CA TYR A 155 -15.15 -3.37 7.78
C TYR A 155 -15.52 -4.13 6.51
N HIS A 156 -16.77 -4.01 6.04
CA HIS A 156 -17.17 -4.56 4.76
C HIS A 156 -16.30 -4.03 3.61
N TYR A 157 -16.15 -2.71 3.49
CA TYR A 157 -15.29 -2.06 2.49
C TYR A 157 -13.83 -2.53 2.58
N ARG A 158 -13.25 -2.59 3.78
CA ARG A 158 -11.86 -3.02 3.98
C ARG A 158 -11.63 -4.47 3.59
N VAL A 159 -12.53 -5.38 3.95
CA VAL A 159 -12.41 -6.80 3.62
C VAL A 159 -12.64 -7.04 2.13
N GLN A 160 -13.57 -6.32 1.49
CA GLN A 160 -13.73 -6.36 0.04
C GLN A 160 -12.44 -5.98 -0.69
N LEU A 161 -11.77 -4.89 -0.28
CA LEU A 161 -10.50 -4.50 -0.86
C LEU A 161 -9.43 -5.60 -0.70
N ILE A 162 -9.27 -6.14 0.51
CA ILE A 162 -8.33 -7.23 0.78
C ILE A 162 -8.61 -8.44 -0.13
N GLN A 163 -9.87 -8.82 -0.29
CA GLN A 163 -10.25 -9.92 -1.18
C GLN A 163 -9.78 -9.67 -2.61
N GLN A 164 -10.10 -8.49 -3.17
CA GLN A 164 -9.76 -8.17 -4.54
C GLN A 164 -8.24 -8.03 -4.74
N GLU A 165 -7.51 -7.55 -3.73
CA GLU A 165 -6.03 -7.51 -3.74
C GLU A 165 -5.42 -8.92 -3.81
N LEU A 166 -5.95 -9.86 -3.02
CA LEU A 166 -5.52 -11.26 -3.02
C LEU A 166 -5.83 -11.94 -4.35
N LEU A 167 -7.00 -11.67 -4.93
CA LEU A 167 -7.41 -12.18 -6.25
C LEU A 167 -6.64 -11.52 -7.41
N GLY A 168 -5.99 -10.37 -7.17
CA GLY A 168 -5.39 -9.56 -8.22
C GLY A 168 -6.41 -8.84 -9.11
N ASN A 169 -7.67 -8.72 -8.66
CA ASN A 169 -8.73 -8.03 -9.39
C ASN A 169 -8.70 -6.52 -9.11
N TYR A 170 -7.64 -5.88 -9.59
CA TYR A 170 -7.42 -4.45 -9.39
C TYR A 170 -8.47 -3.57 -10.11
N GLN A 171 -9.13 -4.08 -11.16
CA GLN A 171 -10.24 -3.34 -11.78
C GLN A 171 -11.40 -3.16 -10.81
N GLU A 172 -11.71 -4.19 -10.04
CA GLU A 172 -12.76 -4.11 -9.05
C GLU A 172 -12.39 -3.18 -7.89
N ILE A 173 -11.12 -3.12 -7.49
CA ILE A 173 -10.65 -2.11 -6.52
C ILE A 173 -10.87 -0.68 -7.04
N ILE A 174 -10.59 -0.43 -8.32
CA ILE A 174 -10.86 0.88 -8.95
C ILE A 174 -12.37 1.19 -8.91
N ARG A 175 -13.21 0.20 -9.20
CA ARG A 175 -14.67 0.34 -9.14
C ARG A 175 -15.17 0.65 -7.71
N ILE A 176 -14.69 -0.12 -6.73
CA ILE A 176 -15.04 0.03 -5.31
C ILE A 176 -14.60 1.40 -4.79
N THR A 177 -13.34 1.78 -4.98
CA THR A 177 -12.81 3.06 -4.49
C THR A 177 -13.47 4.26 -5.16
N GLY A 178 -13.80 4.17 -6.46
CA GLY A 178 -14.57 5.19 -7.17
C GLY A 178 -16.03 5.29 -6.71
N ALA A 179 -16.69 4.16 -6.45
CA ALA A 179 -18.04 4.16 -5.90
C ALA A 179 -18.08 4.75 -4.48
N THR A 180 -17.12 4.37 -3.63
CA THR A 180 -16.97 4.90 -2.27
C THR A 180 -16.70 6.40 -2.26
N ALA A 181 -15.87 6.91 -3.18
CA ALA A 181 -15.65 8.36 -3.33
C ALA A 181 -16.96 9.11 -3.65
N ARG A 182 -17.78 8.59 -4.58
CA ARG A 182 -19.10 9.17 -4.89
C ARG A 182 -20.07 9.12 -3.70
N LEU A 183 -20.07 8.03 -2.94
CA LEU A 183 -20.91 7.91 -1.73
C LEU A 183 -20.49 8.93 -0.66
N LEU A 184 -19.19 9.18 -0.52
CA LEU A 184 -18.66 10.20 0.38
C LEU A 184 -19.09 11.61 -0.05
N GLU A 185 -18.98 11.93 -1.35
CA GLU A 185 -19.42 13.22 -1.91
C GLU A 185 -20.93 13.45 -1.74
N GLN A 186 -21.74 12.38 -1.86
CA GLN A 186 -23.18 12.42 -1.62
C GLN A 186 -23.56 12.51 -0.13
N GLY A 187 -22.59 12.53 0.80
CA GLY A 187 -22.84 12.56 2.23
C GLY A 187 -23.42 11.26 2.81
N LYS A 188 -23.38 10.15 2.06
CA LYS A 188 -23.85 8.83 2.51
C LYS A 188 -22.85 8.09 3.38
N ILE A 189 -21.60 8.57 3.41
CA ILE A 189 -20.54 8.09 4.29
C ILE A 189 -20.10 9.28 5.16
N ASN A 190 -19.91 9.02 6.44
CA ASN A 190 -19.48 10.03 7.38
C ASN A 190 -18.05 10.50 7.11
N ASN A 191 -17.94 11.73 6.62
CA ASN A 191 -16.67 12.39 6.29
C ASN A 191 -15.77 12.66 7.50
N LYS A 192 -16.33 12.66 8.72
CA LYS A 192 -15.56 12.80 9.97
C LYS A 192 -14.89 11.49 10.39
N ARG A 193 -15.28 10.38 9.77
CA ARG A 193 -14.78 9.04 10.09
C ARG A 193 -13.96 8.43 8.94
N PHE A 194 -14.36 8.67 7.70
CA PHE A 194 -13.72 8.07 6.54
C PHE A 194 -12.41 8.73 6.15
N ASP A 195 -11.31 7.96 6.09
CA ASP A 195 -10.03 8.46 5.57
C ASP A 195 -9.99 8.42 4.04
N LYS A 196 -10.29 9.56 3.41
CA LYS A 196 -10.20 9.72 1.96
C LYS A 196 -8.80 9.45 1.40
N ARG A 197 -7.74 9.65 2.18
CA ARG A 197 -6.35 9.41 1.75
C ARG A 197 -6.10 7.92 1.56
N PHE A 198 -6.66 7.08 2.43
CA PHE A 198 -6.60 5.63 2.25
C PHE A 198 -7.33 5.21 0.96
N ASN A 199 -8.51 5.76 0.69
CA ASN A 199 -9.24 5.49 -0.56
C ASN A 199 -8.45 5.92 -1.80
N ALA A 200 -7.84 7.12 -1.76
CA ALA A 200 -6.98 7.63 -2.83
C ALA A 200 -5.76 6.73 -3.05
N TYR A 201 -5.06 6.34 -1.97
CA TYR A 201 -3.95 5.39 -2.03
C TYR A 201 -4.37 4.09 -2.71
N MET A 202 -5.48 3.48 -2.29
CA MET A 202 -5.97 2.22 -2.88
C MET A 202 -6.34 2.35 -4.36
N SER A 203 -6.92 3.49 -4.75
CA SER A 203 -7.23 3.78 -6.15
C SER A 203 -5.97 3.88 -6.99
N VAL A 204 -5.00 4.71 -6.57
CA VAL A 204 -3.71 4.88 -7.26
C VAL A 204 -2.94 3.55 -7.33
N TYR A 205 -2.92 2.82 -6.22
CA TYR A 205 -2.30 1.50 -6.13
C TYR A 205 -2.92 0.51 -7.12
N ALA A 206 -4.24 0.45 -7.21
CA ALA A 206 -4.91 -0.44 -8.15
C ALA A 206 -4.67 -0.04 -9.62
N HIS A 207 -4.55 1.26 -9.93
CA HIS A 207 -4.14 1.70 -11.27
C HIS A 207 -2.72 1.26 -11.62
N PHE A 208 -1.79 1.41 -10.68
CA PHE A 208 -0.42 0.90 -10.81
C PHE A 208 -0.42 -0.62 -11.06
N ARG A 209 -1.07 -1.38 -10.19
CA ARG A 209 -1.11 -2.85 -10.28
C ARG A 209 -1.86 -3.36 -11.51
N SER A 210 -2.84 -2.63 -12.03
CA SER A 210 -3.55 -2.96 -13.28
C SER A 210 -2.89 -2.40 -14.54
N ARG A 211 -1.68 -1.81 -14.45
CA ARG A 211 -0.93 -1.21 -15.57
C ARG A 211 -1.67 -0.10 -16.30
N LYS A 212 -2.58 0.59 -15.61
CA LYS A 212 -3.26 1.79 -16.11
C LYS A 212 -2.42 3.03 -15.75
N VAL A 213 -1.22 3.08 -16.30
CA VAL A 213 -0.13 3.95 -15.86
C VAL A 213 -0.50 5.43 -15.94
N GLU A 214 -1.03 5.89 -17.08
CA GLU A 214 -1.33 7.30 -17.33
C GLU A 214 -2.43 7.81 -16.38
N ASN A 215 -3.49 7.02 -16.21
CA ASN A 215 -4.57 7.33 -15.29
C ASN A 215 -4.09 7.31 -13.83
N GLY A 216 -3.26 6.32 -13.48
CA GLY A 216 -2.66 6.20 -12.15
C GLY A 216 -1.77 7.38 -11.82
N LEU A 217 -0.92 7.82 -12.75
CA LEU A 217 0.02 8.93 -12.57
C LEU A 217 -0.73 10.25 -12.34
N ARG A 218 -1.75 10.55 -13.16
CA ARG A 218 -2.60 11.73 -12.99
C ARG A 218 -3.31 11.73 -11.62
N LEU A 219 -3.82 10.58 -11.18
CA LEU A 219 -4.43 10.45 -9.85
C LEU A 219 -3.39 10.60 -8.73
N ALA A 220 -2.18 10.07 -8.95
CA ALA A 220 -1.08 10.14 -8.00
C ALA A 220 -0.69 11.60 -7.74
N GLU A 221 -0.51 12.39 -8.80
CA GLU A 221 -0.24 13.82 -8.73
C GLU A 221 -1.38 14.58 -8.03
N LEU A 222 -2.64 14.31 -8.43
CA LEU A 222 -3.82 14.96 -7.86
C LEU A 222 -3.92 14.79 -6.34
N HIS A 223 -3.70 13.57 -5.84
CA HIS A 223 -3.86 13.27 -4.43
C HIS A 223 -2.58 13.44 -3.60
N ALA A 224 -1.41 13.67 -4.21
CA ALA A 224 -0.14 13.84 -3.50
C ALA A 224 -0.21 14.95 -2.43
N LYS A 225 -0.90 16.05 -2.74
CA LYS A 225 -1.14 17.18 -1.82
C LYS A 225 -1.97 16.84 -0.59
N GLU A 226 -2.68 15.71 -0.59
CA GLU A 226 -3.48 15.27 0.56
C GLU A 226 -2.66 14.54 1.63
N PHE A 227 -1.41 14.16 1.31
CA PHE A 227 -0.50 13.49 2.22
C PHE A 227 0.50 14.51 2.78
N HIS A 228 0.46 14.69 4.10
CA HIS A 228 1.41 15.59 4.76
C HIS A 228 2.79 14.93 4.87
N HIS A 229 3.85 15.65 4.52
CA HIS A 229 5.24 15.14 4.50
C HIS A 229 5.72 14.52 5.82
N SER A 230 5.17 14.96 6.96
CA SER A 230 5.50 14.41 8.28
C SER A 230 4.79 13.09 8.62
N SER A 231 3.94 12.57 7.73
CA SER A 231 3.22 11.32 7.94
C SER A 231 4.02 10.14 7.42
N VAL A 232 4.03 9.03 8.17
CA VAL A 232 4.60 7.77 7.67
C VAL A 232 3.90 7.31 6.37
N ASN A 233 2.60 7.61 6.23
CA ASN A 233 1.82 7.28 5.03
C ASN A 233 2.28 8.05 3.78
N TRP A 234 2.98 9.19 3.95
CA TRP A 234 3.47 9.98 2.84
C TRP A 234 4.56 9.25 2.05
N LEU A 235 5.50 8.57 2.73
CA LEU A 235 6.54 7.78 2.05
C LEU A 235 5.95 6.59 1.29
N TYR A 236 4.97 5.89 1.87
CA TYR A 236 4.26 4.81 1.18
C TYR A 236 3.52 5.30 -0.07
N TYR A 237 2.88 6.47 0.01
CA TYR A 237 2.21 7.05 -1.15
C TYR A 237 3.21 7.48 -2.22
N LEU A 238 4.29 8.15 -1.82
CA LEU A 238 5.33 8.64 -2.71
C LEU A 238 6.05 7.50 -3.44
N GLU A 239 6.19 6.34 -2.80
CA GLU A 239 6.71 5.13 -3.45
C GLU A 239 5.84 4.68 -4.62
N ILE A 240 4.51 4.59 -4.45
CA ILE A 240 3.63 4.17 -5.54
C ILE A 240 3.64 5.23 -6.66
N TYR A 241 3.70 6.51 -6.30
CA TYR A 241 3.83 7.60 -7.27
C TYR A 241 5.16 7.48 -8.05
N LEU A 242 6.28 7.26 -7.36
CA LEU A 242 7.57 7.01 -7.99
C LEU A 242 7.51 5.86 -8.99
N LEU A 243 6.92 4.72 -8.59
CA LEU A 243 6.80 3.56 -9.46
C LEU A 243 5.92 3.84 -10.69
N LEU A 244 4.83 4.59 -10.54
CA LEU A 244 4.02 5.04 -11.67
C LEU A 244 4.81 5.93 -12.63
N ALA A 245 5.60 6.89 -12.12
CA ALA A 245 6.44 7.74 -12.95
C ALA A 245 7.49 6.93 -13.72
N ILE A 246 8.11 5.94 -13.06
CA ILE A 246 9.03 4.99 -13.72
C ILE A 246 8.31 4.20 -14.81
N HIS A 247 7.12 3.67 -14.53
CA HIS A 247 6.32 2.90 -15.50
C HIS A 247 5.86 3.76 -16.67
N ALA A 248 5.66 5.06 -16.46
CA ALA A 248 5.31 6.02 -17.51
C ALA A 248 6.52 6.43 -18.36
N GLY A 249 7.74 5.97 -18.03
CA GLY A 249 8.97 6.44 -18.65
C GLY A 249 9.35 7.88 -18.29
N GLN A 250 8.67 8.48 -17.30
CA GLN A 250 8.91 9.84 -16.81
C GLN A 250 10.03 9.83 -15.77
N TYR A 251 11.22 9.39 -16.19
CA TYR A 251 12.36 9.19 -15.29
C TYR A 251 12.89 10.48 -14.63
N GLY A 252 12.68 11.64 -15.26
CA GLY A 252 13.00 12.94 -14.66
C GLY A 252 12.16 13.22 -13.41
N GLU A 253 10.84 13.10 -13.51
CA GLU A 253 9.92 13.21 -12.38
C GLU A 253 10.23 12.14 -11.32
N ALA A 254 10.50 10.89 -11.73
CA ALA A 254 10.88 9.84 -10.80
C ALA A 254 12.14 10.19 -9.97
N LEU A 255 13.14 10.82 -10.57
CA LEU A 255 14.33 11.29 -9.84
C LEU A 255 14.01 12.42 -8.86
N GLU A 256 13.13 13.35 -9.22
CA GLU A 256 12.67 14.42 -8.32
C GLU A 256 11.89 13.87 -7.13
N LEU A 257 11.00 12.90 -7.35
CA LEU A 257 10.26 12.20 -6.31
C LEU A 257 11.21 11.46 -5.36
N LEU A 258 12.22 10.78 -5.90
CA LEU A 258 13.25 10.09 -5.11
C LEU A 258 14.08 11.06 -4.26
N ALA A 259 14.50 12.20 -4.84
CA ALA A 259 15.23 13.24 -4.11
C ALA A 259 14.38 13.85 -2.99
N THR A 260 13.09 14.09 -3.27
CA THR A 260 12.11 14.55 -2.28
C THR A 260 11.94 13.54 -1.15
N ALA A 261 11.85 12.25 -1.46
CA ALA A 261 11.75 11.19 -0.47
C ALA A 261 12.96 11.17 0.48
N ARG A 262 14.18 11.20 -0.07
CA ARG A 262 15.44 11.14 0.71
C ARG A 262 15.68 12.36 1.60
N LYS A 263 15.16 13.53 1.23
CA LYS A 263 15.24 14.74 2.05
C LYS A 263 14.31 14.71 3.27
N ASN A 264 13.39 13.75 3.33
CA ASN A 264 12.41 13.67 4.41
C ASN A 264 13.04 13.09 5.69
N VAL A 265 12.83 13.76 6.83
CA VAL A 265 13.34 13.34 8.15
C VAL A 265 12.86 11.97 8.64
N TYR A 266 11.79 11.43 8.06
CA TYR A 266 11.27 10.10 8.36
C TYR A 266 11.84 9.01 7.45
N PHE A 267 12.59 9.37 6.40
CA PHE A 267 13.17 8.41 5.47
C PHE A 267 14.11 7.43 6.19
N ASP A 268 15.03 7.95 7.00
CA ASP A 268 16.01 7.17 7.78
C ASP A 268 15.37 6.41 8.96
N LYS A 269 14.14 6.79 9.34
CA LYS A 269 13.37 6.11 10.40
C LYS A 269 12.58 4.92 9.88
N GLN A 270 12.54 4.70 8.56
CA GLN A 270 11.91 3.52 7.98
C GLN A 270 12.69 2.25 8.36
N GLN A 271 12.02 1.10 8.29
CA GLN A 271 12.70 -0.19 8.42
C GLN A 271 13.75 -0.36 7.34
N ALA A 272 14.86 -1.04 7.65
CA ALA A 272 15.97 -1.28 6.72
C ALA A 272 15.51 -1.84 5.36
N VAL A 273 14.49 -2.68 5.35
CA VAL A 273 13.89 -3.26 4.15
C VAL A 273 13.30 -2.19 3.22
N ALA A 274 12.61 -1.20 3.78
CA ALA A 274 12.04 -0.12 2.98
C ALA A 274 13.17 0.76 2.40
N GLN A 275 14.20 1.05 3.20
CA GLN A 275 15.38 1.79 2.73
C GLN A 275 16.07 1.06 1.55
N GLN A 276 16.28 -0.26 1.68
CA GLN A 276 16.83 -1.09 0.60
C GLN A 276 15.98 -1.06 -0.68
N ARG A 277 14.65 -0.97 -0.57
CA ARG A 277 13.77 -0.83 -1.75
C ARG A 277 13.99 0.52 -2.46
N TRP A 278 14.04 1.62 -1.70
CA TRP A 278 14.33 2.95 -2.24
C TRP A 278 15.71 3.03 -2.89
N ASP A 279 16.69 2.38 -2.28
CA ASP A 279 18.03 2.20 -2.85
C ASP A 279 17.97 1.47 -4.18
N LEU A 280 17.23 0.36 -4.26
CA LEU A 280 17.07 -0.38 -5.51
C LEU A 280 16.40 0.47 -6.61
N TYR A 281 15.38 1.27 -6.27
CA TYR A 281 14.77 2.22 -7.23
C TYR A 281 15.77 3.25 -7.76
N MET A 282 16.61 3.78 -6.88
CA MET A 282 17.67 4.72 -7.26
C MET A 282 18.63 4.07 -8.27
N VAL A 283 19.08 2.85 -8.01
CA VAL A 283 20.01 2.13 -8.89
C VAL A 283 19.34 1.84 -10.23
N TYR A 284 18.07 1.41 -10.23
CA TYR A 284 17.33 1.23 -11.48
C TYR A 284 17.24 2.52 -12.30
N LEU A 285 16.94 3.66 -11.67
CA LEU A 285 16.89 4.95 -12.36
C LEU A 285 18.26 5.35 -12.92
N GLN A 286 19.33 5.19 -12.15
CA GLN A 286 20.70 5.42 -12.61
C GLN A 286 21.10 4.49 -13.76
N PHE A 287 20.62 3.24 -13.74
CA PHE A 287 20.86 2.29 -14.82
C PHE A 287 20.14 2.71 -16.11
N VAL A 288 18.87 3.12 -16.01
CA VAL A 288 18.07 3.46 -17.20
C VAL A 288 18.46 4.82 -17.78
N ARG A 289 18.82 5.79 -16.91
CA ARG A 289 19.20 7.15 -17.29
C ARG A 289 20.52 7.57 -16.63
N PRO A 290 21.66 6.99 -17.05
CA PRO A 290 22.96 7.30 -16.45
C PRO A 290 23.34 8.78 -16.58
N GLU A 291 22.84 9.47 -17.60
CA GLU A 291 23.06 10.90 -17.86
C GLU A 291 22.39 11.81 -16.82
N LEU A 292 21.35 11.33 -16.13
CA LEU A 292 20.65 12.07 -15.09
C LEU A 292 21.20 11.79 -13.68
N SER A 293 22.22 10.92 -13.56
CA SER A 293 22.77 10.51 -12.26
C SER A 293 23.82 11.50 -11.74
N PRO A 294 23.67 12.02 -10.51
CA PRO A 294 24.70 12.82 -9.87
C PRO A 294 25.91 11.99 -9.38
N VAL A 295 25.75 10.67 -9.25
CA VAL A 295 26.81 9.75 -8.81
C VAL A 295 27.44 9.06 -10.03
N ARG A 296 28.77 9.12 -10.15
CA ARG A 296 29.52 8.43 -11.22
C ARG A 296 29.34 6.90 -11.12
N MET A 297 29.23 6.24 -12.26
CA MET A 297 29.03 4.77 -12.40
C MET A 297 30.06 3.88 -11.64
N ARG A 298 31.20 4.40 -11.15
CA ARG A 298 32.16 3.57 -10.38
C ARG A 298 31.58 3.01 -9.08
N ASN A 299 30.73 3.75 -8.38
CA ASN A 299 30.08 3.25 -7.16
C ASN A 299 28.90 2.31 -7.45
N PHE A 300 28.38 2.36 -8.69
CA PHE A 300 27.23 1.57 -9.13
C PHE A 300 27.55 0.08 -9.21
N THR A 301 28.74 -0.29 -9.70
CA THR A 301 29.17 -1.70 -9.80
C THR A 301 29.21 -2.35 -8.43
N THR A 302 29.85 -1.70 -7.44
CA THR A 302 29.85 -2.18 -6.06
C THR A 302 28.43 -2.27 -5.52
N PHE A 303 27.60 -1.25 -5.75
CA PHE A 303 26.24 -1.20 -5.24
C PHE A 303 25.39 -2.37 -5.76
N VAL A 304 25.40 -2.62 -7.08
CA VAL A 304 24.68 -3.72 -7.75
C VAL A 304 25.14 -5.10 -7.27
N GLN A 305 26.42 -5.25 -6.94
CA GLN A 305 26.98 -6.50 -6.40
C GLN A 305 26.67 -6.70 -4.91
N THR A 306 26.52 -5.62 -4.15
CA THR A 306 26.25 -5.65 -2.70
C THR A 306 24.77 -5.70 -2.33
N VAL A 307 23.84 -5.59 -3.30
CA VAL A 307 22.40 -5.60 -2.97
C VAL A 307 22.04 -6.95 -2.32
N PRO A 308 21.57 -6.95 -1.06
CA PRO A 308 21.40 -8.18 -0.31
C PRO A 308 20.24 -9.02 -0.83
N ASP A 309 20.37 -10.35 -0.68
CA ASP A 309 19.26 -11.28 -0.88
C ASP A 309 18.13 -10.96 0.13
N HIS A 310 16.97 -10.57 -0.39
CA HIS A 310 15.77 -10.37 0.40
C HIS A 310 15.14 -11.70 0.82
N SER A 311 14.38 -11.69 1.92
CA SER A 311 13.66 -12.87 2.42
C SER A 311 12.67 -13.46 1.39
N ARG A 312 12.26 -14.72 1.58
CA ARG A 312 11.32 -15.43 0.68
C ARG A 312 9.99 -14.69 0.45
N ASP A 313 9.55 -13.87 1.39
CA ASP A 313 8.32 -13.07 1.25
C ASP A 313 8.51 -11.83 0.33
N LYS A 314 9.70 -11.63 -0.22
CA LYS A 314 10.11 -10.49 -1.07
C LYS A 314 10.75 -10.95 -2.39
N GLN A 315 10.26 -12.05 -2.93
CA GLN A 315 10.76 -12.67 -4.16
C GLN A 315 10.85 -11.66 -5.34
N GLY A 316 9.90 -10.74 -5.49
CA GLY A 316 9.93 -9.74 -6.56
C GLY A 316 11.16 -8.83 -6.56
N TYR A 317 11.64 -8.42 -5.38
CA TYR A 317 12.84 -7.56 -5.31
C TYR A 317 14.12 -8.34 -5.63
N ASN A 318 14.20 -9.62 -5.23
CA ASN A 318 15.31 -10.48 -5.63
C ASN A 318 15.37 -10.67 -7.14
N VAL A 319 14.21 -10.86 -7.79
CA VAL A 319 14.13 -10.93 -9.24
C VAL A 319 14.65 -9.64 -9.89
N ALA A 320 14.25 -8.48 -9.36
CA ALA A 320 14.74 -7.20 -9.84
C ALA A 320 16.27 -7.06 -9.71
N VAL A 321 16.86 -7.43 -8.56
CA VAL A 321 18.32 -7.41 -8.38
C VAL A 321 19.03 -8.29 -9.42
N LEU A 322 18.55 -9.51 -9.64
CA LEU A 322 19.17 -10.44 -10.60
C LEU A 322 19.09 -9.93 -12.04
N ILE A 323 17.96 -9.33 -12.42
CA ILE A 323 17.79 -8.69 -13.74
C ILE A 323 18.78 -7.53 -13.88
N LEU A 324 18.87 -6.66 -12.88
CA LEU A 324 19.74 -5.49 -12.90
C LEU A 324 21.21 -5.88 -13.03
N GLN A 325 21.64 -6.91 -12.29
CA GLN A 325 22.99 -7.48 -12.41
C GLN A 325 23.27 -7.99 -13.82
N PHE A 326 22.35 -8.76 -14.40
CA PHE A 326 22.51 -9.26 -15.77
C PHE A 326 22.65 -8.12 -16.78
N LEU A 327 21.76 -7.12 -16.72
CA LEU A 327 21.77 -5.99 -17.64
C LEU A 327 22.99 -5.08 -17.43
N HIS A 328 23.52 -4.99 -16.21
CA HIS A 328 24.76 -4.29 -15.92
C HIS A 328 25.96 -4.93 -16.62
N PHE A 329 26.15 -6.25 -16.46
CA PHE A 329 27.23 -6.97 -17.14
C PHE A 329 27.07 -6.95 -18.65
N LEU A 330 25.82 -7.00 -19.15
CA LEU A 330 25.53 -6.84 -20.57
C LEU A 330 26.05 -5.49 -21.10
N ARG A 331 25.83 -4.40 -20.37
CA ARG A 331 26.32 -3.07 -20.74
C ARG A 331 27.85 -2.97 -20.66
N GLN A 332 28.48 -3.68 -19.73
CA GLN A 332 29.94 -3.75 -19.59
C GLN A 332 30.61 -4.70 -20.58
N ARG A 333 29.83 -5.53 -21.29
CA ARG A 333 30.30 -6.58 -22.19
C ARG A 333 31.12 -7.67 -21.48
N ASP A 334 30.81 -7.89 -20.21
CA ASP A 334 31.46 -8.91 -19.40
C ASP A 334 30.77 -10.27 -19.63
N LEU A 335 31.20 -10.97 -20.69
CA LEU A 335 30.56 -12.21 -21.15
C LEU A 335 30.62 -13.33 -20.09
N GLU A 336 31.71 -13.41 -19.33
CA GLU A 336 31.90 -14.43 -18.29
C GLU A 336 30.88 -14.25 -17.17
N ASN A 337 30.72 -13.01 -16.68
CA ASN A 337 29.75 -12.71 -15.64
C ASN A 337 28.30 -12.82 -16.14
N ILE A 338 28.03 -12.53 -17.42
CA ILE A 338 26.70 -12.73 -18.02
C ILE A 338 26.31 -14.21 -18.00
N LEU A 339 27.19 -15.12 -18.43
CA LEU A 339 26.92 -16.56 -18.44
C LEU A 339 26.66 -17.09 -17.03
N THR A 340 27.50 -16.68 -16.07
CA THR A 340 27.35 -17.01 -14.65
C THR A 340 26.02 -16.51 -14.08
N ARG A 341 25.60 -15.28 -14.44
CA ARG A 341 24.29 -14.75 -14.02
C ARG A 341 23.13 -15.46 -14.70
N LEU A 342 23.25 -15.85 -15.96
CA LEU A 342 22.20 -16.58 -16.66
C LEU A 342 21.91 -17.94 -15.98
N GLU A 343 22.96 -18.66 -15.57
CA GLU A 343 22.78 -19.88 -14.79
C GLU A 343 22.13 -19.63 -13.43
N SER A 344 22.54 -18.55 -12.75
CA SER A 344 21.96 -18.14 -11.47
C SER A 344 20.46 -17.82 -11.61
N LEU A 345 20.07 -17.12 -12.67
CA LEU A 345 18.67 -16.85 -13.03
C LEU A 345 17.88 -18.14 -13.27
N ARG A 346 18.44 -19.10 -14.02
CA ARG A 346 17.80 -20.42 -14.27
C ARG A 346 17.60 -21.19 -12.97
N LYS A 347 18.62 -21.26 -12.11
CA LYS A 347 18.53 -21.90 -10.79
C LYS A 347 17.49 -21.22 -9.91
N TYR A 348 17.44 -19.88 -9.92
CA TYR A 348 16.44 -19.11 -9.18
C TYR A 348 15.02 -19.40 -9.68
N GLN A 349 14.80 -19.37 -10.99
CA GLN A 349 13.51 -19.67 -11.61
C GLN A 349 13.02 -21.07 -11.20
N GLN A 350 13.90 -22.06 -11.28
CA GLN A 350 13.58 -23.43 -10.88
C GLN A 350 13.32 -23.56 -9.38
N ARG A 351 13.89 -22.72 -8.52
CA ARG A 351 13.73 -22.84 -7.06
C ARG A 351 12.54 -22.05 -6.52
N TYR A 352 12.24 -20.91 -7.11
CA TYR A 352 11.32 -19.93 -6.51
C TYR A 352 10.18 -19.47 -7.43
N LEU A 353 10.32 -19.59 -8.75
CA LEU A 353 9.34 -19.04 -9.70
C LEU A 353 8.47 -20.13 -10.35
N ARG A 354 8.26 -21.29 -9.74
CA ARG A 354 7.46 -22.39 -10.35
C ARG A 354 5.95 -22.10 -10.42
N GLU A 355 5.48 -21.16 -9.62
CA GLU A 355 4.05 -20.89 -9.46
C GLU A 355 3.48 -20.05 -10.60
N THR A 356 2.17 -20.20 -10.85
CA THR A 356 1.44 -19.51 -11.92
C THR A 356 1.47 -17.99 -11.84
N GLY A 357 1.70 -17.43 -10.65
CA GLY A 357 1.80 -15.98 -10.48
C GLY A 357 3.14 -15.35 -10.87
N ASN A 358 4.14 -16.14 -11.27
CA ASN A 358 5.47 -15.63 -11.65
C ASN A 358 5.71 -15.67 -13.18
N VAL A 359 4.66 -15.86 -13.97
CA VAL A 359 4.74 -16.08 -15.43
C VAL A 359 5.50 -14.94 -16.11
N ARG A 360 5.32 -13.70 -15.65
CA ARG A 360 5.95 -12.53 -16.24
C ARG A 360 7.47 -12.51 -16.04
N SER A 361 7.93 -12.70 -14.80
CA SER A 361 9.35 -12.91 -14.48
C SER A 361 9.96 -14.06 -15.30
N GLN A 362 9.26 -15.20 -15.41
CA GLN A 362 9.73 -16.34 -16.22
C GLN A 362 9.88 -15.99 -17.71
N LEU A 363 8.90 -15.29 -18.28
CA LEU A 363 8.92 -14.85 -19.67
C LEU A 363 10.06 -13.86 -19.91
N PHE A 364 10.30 -12.93 -18.98
CA PHE A 364 11.41 -12.00 -19.09
C PHE A 364 12.77 -12.70 -18.99
N PHE A 365 12.94 -13.68 -18.09
CA PHE A 365 14.17 -14.49 -18.03
C PHE A 365 14.41 -15.25 -19.32
N ARG A 366 13.34 -15.72 -19.98
CA ARG A 366 13.44 -16.34 -21.30
C ARG A 366 13.91 -15.36 -22.37
N LEU A 367 13.49 -14.09 -22.33
CA LEU A 367 14.01 -13.05 -23.22
C LEU A 367 15.51 -12.83 -23.01
N LEU A 368 15.98 -12.74 -21.76
CA LEU A 368 17.41 -12.61 -21.45
C LEU A 368 18.21 -13.84 -21.93
N ALA A 369 17.66 -15.04 -21.82
CA ALA A 369 18.30 -16.24 -22.33
C ALA A 369 18.41 -16.26 -23.87
N ILE A 370 17.46 -15.65 -24.59
CA ILE A 370 17.51 -15.50 -26.05
C ILE A 370 18.70 -14.62 -26.45
N VAL A 371 18.97 -13.54 -25.72
CA VAL A 371 20.12 -12.67 -25.99
C VAL A 371 21.44 -13.45 -26.02
N VAL A 372 21.64 -14.33 -25.03
CA VAL A 372 22.85 -15.16 -24.96
C VAL A 372 22.85 -16.24 -26.05
N LYS A 373 21.71 -16.87 -26.32
CA LYS A 373 21.59 -17.92 -27.33
C LYS A 373 21.87 -17.41 -28.74
N GLU A 374 21.43 -16.19 -29.04
CA GLU A 374 21.64 -15.55 -30.33
C GLU A 374 22.93 -14.71 -30.34
N GLU A 375 23.90 -15.05 -29.47
CA GLU A 375 25.26 -14.49 -29.43
C GLU A 375 25.27 -12.96 -29.38
N PHE A 376 24.36 -12.37 -28.59
CA PHE A 376 24.23 -10.93 -28.39
C PHE A 376 23.91 -10.13 -29.67
N ASN A 377 23.46 -10.79 -30.74
CA ASN A 377 23.07 -10.12 -31.98
C ASN A 377 21.71 -9.42 -31.80
N PRO A 378 21.62 -8.08 -31.98
CA PRO A 378 20.39 -7.33 -31.71
C PRO A 378 19.23 -7.71 -32.63
N THR A 379 19.51 -7.98 -33.91
CA THR A 379 18.49 -8.24 -34.93
C THR A 379 17.86 -9.62 -34.74
N THR A 380 18.68 -10.66 -34.57
CA THR A 380 18.17 -12.02 -34.35
C THR A 380 17.54 -12.14 -32.97
N SER A 381 18.11 -11.52 -31.93
CA SER A 381 17.51 -11.47 -30.58
C SER A 381 16.12 -10.84 -30.60
N ARG A 382 15.95 -9.71 -31.30
CA ARG A 382 14.64 -9.05 -31.47
C ARG A 382 13.64 -10.00 -32.16
N LYS A 383 14.03 -10.58 -33.29
CA LYS A 383 13.18 -11.47 -34.09
C LYS A 383 12.76 -12.73 -33.31
N LYS A 384 13.68 -13.36 -32.59
CA LYS A 384 13.42 -14.58 -31.80
C LYS A 384 12.68 -14.27 -30.50
N GLY A 385 12.89 -13.10 -29.93
CA GLY A 385 12.22 -12.62 -28.72
C GLY A 385 10.76 -12.21 -28.92
N GLU A 386 10.35 -11.86 -30.14
CA GLU A 386 9.03 -11.28 -30.42
C GLU A 386 7.85 -12.13 -29.92
N ALA A 387 7.89 -13.44 -30.14
CA ALA A 387 6.83 -14.34 -29.67
C ALA A 387 6.74 -14.41 -28.14
N VAL A 388 7.88 -14.31 -27.44
CA VAL A 388 7.93 -14.29 -25.97
C VAL A 388 7.47 -12.92 -25.44
N LEU A 389 7.85 -11.82 -26.10
CA LEU A 389 7.39 -10.48 -25.77
C LEU A 389 5.87 -10.33 -25.92
N LYS A 390 5.27 -10.88 -26.98
CA LYS A 390 3.81 -10.90 -27.17
C LYS A 390 3.10 -11.64 -26.04
N LYS A 391 3.65 -12.77 -25.60
CA LYS A 391 3.13 -13.52 -24.44
C LYS A 391 3.27 -12.74 -23.14
N LEU A 392 4.40 -12.05 -22.96
CA LEU A 392 4.63 -11.19 -21.80
C LEU A 392 3.58 -10.07 -21.75
N GLN A 393 3.37 -9.34 -22.85
CA GLN A 393 2.36 -8.29 -22.95
C GLN A 393 0.93 -8.77 -22.67
N ALA A 394 0.59 -9.99 -23.09
CA ALA A 394 -0.72 -10.58 -22.85
C ALA A 394 -0.89 -11.18 -21.43
N SER A 395 0.19 -11.33 -20.66
CA SER A 395 0.13 -11.93 -19.34
C SER A 395 -0.44 -10.94 -18.32
N PRO A 396 -1.46 -11.34 -17.53
CA PRO A 396 -2.08 -10.45 -16.55
C PRO A 396 -1.08 -10.05 -15.46
N PRO A 397 -1.24 -8.87 -14.85
CA PRO A 397 -0.47 -8.52 -13.68
C PRO A 397 -0.76 -9.50 -12.53
N PRO A 398 0.26 -9.96 -11.80
CA PRO A 398 0.04 -10.89 -10.69
C PRO A 398 -0.69 -10.20 -9.53
N GLY A 399 -1.51 -10.96 -8.80
CA GLY A 399 -2.12 -10.51 -7.53
C GLY A 399 -1.10 -10.37 -6.40
N GLU A 400 -1.50 -9.78 -5.26
CA GLU A 400 -0.61 -9.60 -4.11
C GLU A 400 -0.07 -10.90 -3.51
N ALA A 401 -0.81 -12.00 -3.72
CA ALA A 401 -0.41 -13.33 -3.27
C ALA A 401 0.93 -13.81 -3.84
N PHE A 402 1.48 -13.17 -4.88
CA PHE A 402 2.70 -13.58 -5.57
C PHE A 402 3.89 -12.62 -5.41
N ALA A 403 3.70 -11.48 -4.74
CA ALA A 403 4.77 -10.54 -4.35
C ALA A 403 5.72 -10.08 -5.49
N GLU A 404 5.29 -10.14 -6.75
CA GLU A 404 6.05 -9.65 -7.90
C GLU A 404 5.79 -8.15 -8.12
N ILE A 405 6.86 -7.35 -8.13
CA ILE A 405 6.84 -5.92 -8.42
C ILE A 405 7.88 -5.68 -9.50
N GLU A 406 7.41 -5.21 -10.66
CA GLU A 406 8.28 -4.71 -11.73
C GLU A 406 8.67 -3.27 -11.38
N ILE A 407 9.96 -3.00 -11.15
CA ILE A 407 10.42 -1.62 -10.93
C ILE A 407 10.28 -0.83 -12.22
N VAL A 408 10.88 -1.36 -13.28
CA VAL A 408 10.67 -0.92 -14.66
C VAL A 408 9.89 -2.03 -15.36
N PRO A 409 8.83 -1.72 -16.13
CA PRO A 409 8.09 -2.71 -16.90
C PRO A 409 9.02 -3.58 -17.74
N TYR A 410 8.80 -4.89 -17.73
CA TYR A 410 9.67 -5.82 -18.47
C TYR A 410 9.68 -5.56 -19.97
N GLU A 411 8.60 -5.04 -20.54
CA GLU A 411 8.52 -4.61 -21.93
C GLU A 411 9.51 -3.46 -22.21
N GLN A 412 9.62 -2.48 -21.30
CA GLN A 412 10.57 -1.38 -21.42
C GLN A 412 12.00 -1.86 -21.18
N LEU A 413 12.23 -2.72 -20.18
CA LEU A 413 13.55 -3.30 -19.93
C LEU A 413 14.03 -4.15 -21.12
N TRP A 414 13.13 -4.83 -21.83
CA TRP A 414 13.49 -5.55 -23.03
C TRP A 414 13.95 -4.61 -24.15
N GLN A 415 13.25 -3.49 -24.35
CA GLN A 415 13.70 -2.49 -25.32
C GLN A 415 15.08 -1.92 -24.94
N ILE A 416 15.29 -1.57 -23.66
CA ILE A 416 16.59 -1.12 -23.15
C ILE A 416 17.68 -2.17 -23.39
N THR A 417 17.35 -3.46 -23.22
CA THR A 417 18.26 -4.57 -23.49
C THR A 417 18.70 -4.57 -24.96
N LEU A 418 17.75 -4.43 -25.89
CA LEU A 418 18.04 -4.36 -27.33
C LEU A 418 18.84 -3.11 -27.70
N ASP A 419 18.58 -1.97 -27.07
CA ASP A 419 19.32 -0.72 -27.32
C ASP A 419 20.80 -0.85 -26.86
N ILE A 420 21.06 -1.53 -25.74
CA ILE A 420 22.42 -1.87 -25.28
C ILE A 420 23.14 -2.74 -26.31
N LEU A 421 22.47 -3.77 -26.85
CA LEU A 421 23.04 -4.65 -27.88
C LEU A 421 23.34 -3.88 -29.16
N GLN A 422 22.43 -3.01 -29.61
CA GLN A 422 22.60 -2.22 -30.82
C GLN A 422 23.76 -1.23 -30.70
N THR A 423 23.86 -0.52 -29.57
CA THR A 423 24.97 0.38 -29.28
C THR A 423 26.30 -0.37 -29.27
N THR A 424 26.30 -1.60 -28.74
CA THR A 424 27.48 -2.46 -28.70
C THR A 424 27.91 -2.94 -30.08
N ALA A 425 26.95 -3.37 -30.91
CA ALA A 425 27.20 -3.79 -32.28
C ALA A 425 27.75 -2.64 -33.16
N LEU A 426 27.21 -1.42 -33.01
CA LEU A 426 27.70 -0.24 -33.73
C LEU A 426 29.14 0.10 -33.36
N TYR A 427 29.47 0.10 -32.06
CA TYR A 427 30.83 0.34 -31.61
C TYR A 427 31.81 -0.71 -32.15
N ASN A 428 31.44 -1.99 -32.18
CA ASN A 428 32.31 -3.04 -32.73
C ASN A 428 32.53 -2.84 -34.23
N ALA A 429 31.47 -2.54 -34.99
CA ALA A 429 31.59 -2.25 -36.42
C ALA A 429 32.48 -1.03 -36.71
N GLU A 430 32.48 -0.01 -35.84
CA GLU A 430 33.38 1.13 -35.95
C GLU A 430 34.84 0.80 -35.62
N GLN A 431 35.10 -0.08 -34.65
CA GLN A 431 36.45 -0.54 -34.33
C GLN A 431 37.02 -1.42 -35.46
N ASP A 432 36.20 -2.33 -36.00
CA ASP A 432 36.59 -3.20 -37.11
C ASP A 432 36.93 -2.37 -38.37
N LYS A 433 36.20 -1.29 -38.63
CA LYS A 433 36.50 -0.33 -39.71
C LYS A 433 37.77 0.49 -39.51
N LYS A 434 38.30 0.58 -38.29
CA LYS A 434 39.58 1.26 -38.00
C LYS A 434 40.79 0.31 -38.08
N LEU A 435 40.53 -1.00 -38.08
CA LEU A 435 41.53 -2.06 -38.15
C LEU A 435 41.76 -2.57 -39.59
N VAL A 436 40.83 -2.26 -40.50
CA VAL A 436 40.95 -2.42 -41.96
C VAL A 436 41.39 -1.11 -42.56
#